data_AF-B0MNR1-F1
#
_entry.id   AF-B0MNR1-F1
#
_cell.length_a   1.000
_cell.length_b   1.000
_cell.length_c   1.000
_cell.angle_alpha   90.00
_cell.angle_beta   90.00
_cell.angle_gamma   90.00
#
_symmetry.space_group_name_H-M   'P 1'
#
loop_
_entity.id
_entity.type
_entity.pdbx_description
1 polymer ?
#
loop_
_entity_poly.entity_id
_entity_poly.type
_entity_poly.pdbx_seq_one_letter_code
_entity_poly.pdbx_strand_id
1 'polypeptide(L)'
;MKDLLKSDKLIKFAFISGIVAIALIFLSDFGKSTEAAVTDEQALEQRITEMLTSMDGIDEVPNVTVRLDEDKHTVLGITVVCPQAISNRTAERAINAVRTALDVSASKICITT
;
A
#
# COMPACT_ATOMS: atom_id res chain seq x y z
N MET A 1 -16.04 44.38 30.45
CA MET A 1 -15.27 43.34 29.71
C MET A 1 -15.42 43.51 28.20
N LYS A 2 -15.03 44.66 27.62
CA LYS A 2 -15.14 44.91 26.15
C LYS A 2 -13.96 45.76 25.66
N ASP A 3 -12.75 45.46 26.13
CA ASP A 3 -11.50 46.13 25.72
C ASP A 3 -10.42 45.13 25.26
N LEU A 4 -10.85 43.96 24.77
CA LEU A 4 -9.95 42.89 24.31
C LEU A 4 -9.84 42.79 22.76
N LEU A 5 -10.46 43.71 22.01
CA LEU A 5 -10.56 43.66 20.54
C LEU A 5 -10.04 44.93 19.86
N LYS A 6 -9.07 45.64 20.47
CA LYS A 6 -8.47 46.86 19.92
C LYS A 6 -7.00 46.68 19.56
N SER A 7 -6.75 45.78 18.60
CA SER A 7 -5.53 45.85 17.81
C SER A 7 -5.80 45.20 16.47
N ASP A 8 -6.01 46.05 15.46
CA ASP A 8 -6.19 45.70 14.06
C ASP A 8 -5.14 44.67 13.57
N LYS A 9 -3.92 44.76 14.12
CA LYS A 9 -2.82 43.82 13.87
C LYS A 9 -3.07 42.41 14.42
N LEU A 10 -3.68 42.26 15.60
CA LEU A 10 -3.97 40.96 16.20
C LEU A 10 -5.09 40.24 15.45
N ILE A 11 -6.11 41.00 15.00
CA ILE A 11 -7.20 40.46 14.20
C ILE A 11 -6.68 39.98 12.84
N LYS A 12 -5.80 40.75 12.19
CA LYS A 12 -5.13 40.34 10.95
C LYS A 12 -4.27 39.08 11.12
N PHE A 13 -3.54 38.96 12.23
CA PHE A 13 -2.73 37.78 12.52
C PHE A 13 -3.59 36.52 12.75
N ALA A 14 -4.70 36.65 13.48
CA ALA A 14 -5.66 35.57 13.68
C ALA A 14 -6.29 35.08 12.37
N PHE A 15 -6.59 36.00 11.45
CA PHE A 15 -7.14 35.67 10.13
C PHE A 15 -6.15 34.89 9.26
N ILE A 16 -4.88 35.32 9.23
CA ILE A 16 -3.81 34.62 8.49
C ILE A 16 -3.56 33.24 9.08
N SER A 17 -3.50 33.13 10.41
CA SER A 17 -3.34 31.85 11.10
C SER A 17 -4.49 30.89 10.80
N GLY A 18 -5.73 31.38 10.69
CA GLY A 18 -6.89 30.57 10.36
C GLY A 18 -6.82 30.01 8.93
N ILE A 19 -6.46 30.84 7.95
CA ILE A 19 -6.32 30.41 6.55
C ILE A 19 -5.16 29.40 6.42
N VAL A 20 -4.02 29.65 7.06
CA VAL A 20 -2.89 28.73 7.08
C VAL A 20 -3.28 27.40 7.72
N ALA A 21 -4.01 27.40 8.84
CA ALA A 21 -4.49 26.17 9.47
C ALA A 21 -5.42 25.36 8.55
N ILE A 22 -6.37 26.01 7.87
CA ILE A 22 -7.27 25.32 6.93
C ILE A 22 -6.47 24.78 5.73
N ALA A 23 -5.54 25.56 5.18
CA ALA A 23 -4.66 25.10 4.11
C ALA A 23 -3.80 23.92 4.55
N LEU A 24 -3.29 23.92 5.79
CA LEU A 24 -2.54 22.79 6.36
C LEU A 24 -3.42 21.57 6.63
N ILE A 25 -4.70 21.72 6.98
CA ILE A 25 -5.64 20.59 7.10
C ILE A 25 -5.85 19.95 5.72
N PHE A 26 -6.11 20.75 4.68
CA PHE A 26 -6.22 20.24 3.31
C PHE A 26 -4.90 19.66 2.78
N LEU A 27 -3.75 20.26 3.14
CA LEU A 27 -2.43 19.72 2.80
C LEU A 27 -2.12 18.44 3.58
N SER A 28 -2.63 18.32 4.81
CA SER A 28 -2.56 17.08 5.60
C SER A 28 -3.46 16.01 5.02
N ASP A 29 -4.58 16.37 4.39
CA ASP A 29 -5.46 15.44 3.67
C ASP A 29 -4.84 15.04 2.32
N PHE A 30 -4.19 15.97 1.62
CA PHE A 30 -3.45 15.73 0.38
C PHE A 30 -2.13 14.95 0.60
N GLY A 31 -1.52 15.09 1.78
CA GLY A 31 -0.39 14.31 2.27
C GLY A 31 -0.77 13.05 3.05
N LYS A 32 -2.07 12.80 3.26
CA LYS A 32 -2.61 11.51 3.75
C LYS A 32 -2.68 10.46 2.64
N SER A 33 -1.92 10.61 1.57
CA SER A 33 -1.21 9.45 1.03
C SER A 33 -0.10 9.12 2.01
N THR A 34 -0.48 8.45 3.09
CA THR A 34 0.36 7.67 3.98
C THR A 34 1.75 7.43 3.39
N GLU A 35 2.72 8.30 3.73
CA GLU A 35 4.12 7.91 3.82
C GLU A 35 4.24 6.94 5.01
N ALA A 36 3.57 5.78 4.91
CA ALA A 36 4.17 4.59 5.46
C ALA A 36 5.44 4.46 4.64
N ALA A 37 6.61 4.56 5.28
CA ALA A 37 7.85 4.12 4.67
C ALA A 37 7.52 2.77 3.99
N VAL A 38 7.53 2.76 2.65
CA VAL A 38 7.20 1.56 1.88
C VAL A 38 8.19 0.52 2.37
N THR A 39 7.72 -0.41 3.19
CA THR A 39 8.58 -1.49 3.67
C THR A 39 8.95 -2.32 2.46
N ASP A 40 10.11 -2.95 2.48
CA ASP A 40 10.54 -3.83 1.38
C ASP A 40 9.47 -4.88 1.04
N GLU A 41 8.67 -5.29 2.04
CA GLU A 41 7.51 -6.16 1.89
C GLU A 41 6.41 -5.52 1.02
N GLN A 42 6.00 -4.28 1.30
CA GLN A 42 4.97 -3.56 0.53
C GLN A 42 5.41 -3.31 -0.92
N ALA A 43 6.68 -2.96 -1.15
CA ALA A 43 7.21 -2.81 -2.51
C ALA A 43 7.16 -4.15 -3.28
N LEU A 44 7.45 -5.25 -2.59
CA LEU A 44 7.44 -6.58 -3.16
C LEU A 44 6.03 -7.07 -3.45
N GLU A 45 5.08 -6.83 -2.54
CA GLU A 45 3.65 -7.11 -2.72
C GLU A 45 3.10 -6.39 -3.96
N GLN A 46 3.41 -5.11 -4.12
CA GLN A 46 2.98 -4.34 -5.28
C GLN A 46 3.58 -4.87 -6.58
N ARG A 47 4.90 -5.18 -6.59
CA ARG A 47 5.57 -5.76 -7.76
C ARG A 47 4.99 -7.12 -8.15
N ILE A 48 4.66 -7.96 -7.17
CA ILE A 48 4.02 -9.26 -7.42
C ILE A 48 2.61 -9.06 -7.97
N THR A 49 1.85 -8.12 -7.40
CA THR A 49 0.49 -7.79 -7.86
C THR A 49 0.53 -7.35 -9.33
N GLU A 50 1.38 -6.39 -9.69
CA GLU A 50 1.55 -5.92 -11.07
C GLU A 50 1.94 -7.07 -12.01
N MET A 51 2.90 -7.90 -11.59
CA MET A 51 3.33 -9.04 -12.39
C MET A 51 2.21 -10.04 -12.62
N LEU A 52 1.44 -10.38 -11.58
CA LEU A 52 0.32 -11.32 -11.71
C LEU A 52 -0.80 -10.74 -12.57
N THR A 53 -1.12 -9.45 -12.46
CA THR A 53 -2.12 -8.78 -13.31
C THR A 53 -1.70 -8.69 -14.78
N SER A 54 -0.40 -8.79 -15.06
CA SER A 54 0.11 -8.87 -16.44
C SER A 54 -0.03 -10.26 -17.06
N MET A 55 -0.44 -11.27 -16.29
CA MET A 55 -0.61 -12.64 -16.77
C MET A 55 -1.97 -12.86 -17.45
N ASP A 56 -1.94 -13.59 -18.56
CA ASP A 56 -3.14 -13.99 -19.31
C ASP A 56 -4.08 -14.85 -18.44
N GLY A 57 -5.25 -14.30 -18.14
CA GLY A 57 -6.29 -14.94 -17.32
C GLY A 57 -6.35 -14.50 -15.85
N ILE A 58 -5.57 -13.48 -15.44
CA ILE A 58 -5.62 -12.87 -14.11
C ILE A 58 -5.91 -11.37 -14.27
N ASP A 59 -7.18 -11.00 -14.26
CA ASP A 59 -7.59 -9.59 -14.41
C ASP A 59 -7.44 -8.79 -13.11
N GLU A 60 -7.57 -9.46 -11.96
CA GLU A 60 -7.56 -8.80 -10.65
C GLU A 60 -6.88 -9.67 -9.60
N VAL A 61 -5.93 -9.06 -8.89
CA VAL A 61 -5.29 -9.62 -7.68
C VAL A 61 -5.55 -8.63 -6.54
N PRO A 62 -6.66 -8.78 -5.80
CA PRO A 62 -7.08 -7.79 -4.82
C PRO A 62 -6.12 -7.65 -3.63
N ASN A 63 -5.36 -8.69 -3.30
CA ASN A 63 -4.41 -8.61 -2.19
C ASN A 63 -3.25 -9.61 -2.37
N VAL A 64 -2.03 -9.14 -2.11
CA VAL A 64 -0.84 -9.96 -1.99
C VAL A 64 -0.19 -9.60 -0.66
N THR A 65 0.14 -10.61 0.13
CA THR A 65 0.86 -10.43 1.38
C THR A 65 2.14 -11.24 1.34
N VAL A 66 3.28 -10.58 1.56
CA VAL A 66 4.58 -11.22 1.63
C VAL A 66 5.11 -11.08 3.05
N ARG A 67 5.56 -12.19 3.62
CA ARG A 67 6.26 -12.19 4.91
C ARG A 67 7.74 -12.43 4.67
N LEU A 68 8.55 -11.44 5.02
CA LEU A 68 10.00 -11.56 5.04
C LEU A 68 10.48 -11.94 6.45
N ASP A 69 11.66 -12.56 6.50
CA ASP A 69 12.39 -12.82 7.74
C ASP A 69 12.96 -11.52 8.34
N GLU A 70 13.40 -11.55 9.59
CA GLU A 70 13.93 -10.35 10.29
C GLU A 70 15.12 -9.71 9.53
N ASP A 71 15.92 -10.55 8.88
CA ASP A 71 17.05 -10.14 8.04
C ASP A 71 16.65 -9.68 6.62
N LYS A 72 15.35 -9.70 6.28
CA LYS A 72 14.76 -9.35 4.97
C LYS A 72 15.32 -10.07 3.74
N HIS A 73 16.19 -11.06 3.93
CA HIS A 73 16.82 -11.81 2.84
C HIS A 73 16.04 -13.08 2.46
N THR A 74 15.20 -13.58 3.36
CA THR A 74 14.46 -14.82 3.16
C THR A 74 12.96 -14.55 3.17
N VAL A 75 12.26 -15.03 2.14
CA VAL A 75 10.79 -15.05 2.14
C VAL A 75 10.32 -16.23 3.00
N LEU A 76 9.55 -15.92 4.06
CA LEU A 76 8.93 -16.91 4.94
C LEU A 76 7.68 -17.49 4.31
N GLY A 77 6.85 -16.64 3.69
CA GLY A 77 5.64 -17.08 3.01
C GLY A 77 4.98 -15.97 2.21
N ILE A 78 4.22 -16.36 1.19
CA ILE A 78 3.49 -15.47 0.30
C ILE A 78 2.05 -15.94 0.26
N THR A 79 1.12 -15.02 0.49
CA THR A 79 -0.31 -15.26 0.33
C THR A 79 -0.83 -14.37 -0.79
N VAL A 80 -1.44 -14.97 -1.80
CA VAL A 80 -2.03 -14.27 -2.94
C VAL A 80 -3.52 -14.53 -2.93
N VAL A 81 -4.32 -13.45 -2.89
CA VAL A 81 -5.75 -13.52 -3.11
C VAL A 81 -6.00 -13.31 -4.60
N CYS A 82 -6.46 -14.35 -5.28
CA CYS A 82 -6.75 -14.34 -6.71
C CYS A 82 -8.12 -15.02 -6.93
N PRO A 83 -9.21 -14.25 -7.02
CA PRO A 83 -10.56 -14.80 -7.16
C PRO A 83 -10.73 -15.61 -8.46
N GLN A 84 -9.89 -15.35 -9.48
CA GLN A 84 -9.88 -16.08 -10.74
C GLN A 84 -9.15 -17.45 -10.67
N ALA A 85 -8.54 -17.77 -9.52
CA ALA A 85 -7.82 -19.04 -9.29
C ALA A 85 -8.76 -20.24 -9.01
N ILE A 86 -10.05 -20.13 -9.34
CA ILE A 86 -11.03 -21.23 -9.27
C ILE A 86 -10.60 -22.40 -10.18
N SER A 87 -9.93 -22.09 -11.30
CA SER A 87 -9.31 -23.11 -12.15
C SER A 87 -7.93 -23.48 -11.63
N ASN A 88 -7.70 -24.78 -11.43
CA ASN A 88 -6.38 -25.32 -11.06
C ASN A 88 -5.28 -24.86 -12.04
N ARG A 89 -5.61 -24.68 -13.32
CA ARG A 89 -4.67 -24.16 -14.33
C ARG A 89 -4.20 -22.74 -14.03
N THR A 90 -5.10 -21.86 -13.56
CA THR A 90 -4.77 -20.47 -13.22
C THR A 90 -3.96 -20.42 -11.92
N ALA A 91 -4.34 -21.23 -10.92
CA ALA A 91 -3.59 -21.37 -9.68
C ALA A 91 -2.14 -21.84 -9.91
N GLU A 92 -1.93 -22.91 -10.69
CA GLU A 92 -0.58 -23.41 -11.01
C GLU A 92 0.26 -22.38 -11.77
N ARG A 93 -0.35 -21.64 -12.69
CA ARG A 93 0.35 -20.56 -13.42
C ARG A 93 0.81 -19.46 -12.48
N ALA A 94 -0.08 -18.99 -11.59
CA ALA A 94 0.26 -17.98 -10.60
C ALA A 94 1.36 -18.46 -9.64
N ILE A 95 1.28 -19.71 -9.16
CA ILE A 95 2.34 -20.32 -8.34
C ILE A 95 3.68 -20.33 -9.08
N ASN A 96 3.70 -20.76 -10.34
CA ASN A 96 4.92 -20.81 -11.12
C ASN A 96 5.50 -19.42 -11.41
N ALA A 97 4.65 -18.41 -11.65
CA ALA A 97 5.08 -17.04 -11.84
C ALA A 97 5.73 -16.47 -10.57
N VAL A 98 5.05 -16.60 -9.42
CA VAL A 98 5.56 -16.15 -8.12
C VAL A 98 6.85 -16.88 -7.74
N ARG A 99 6.91 -18.20 -7.96
CA ARG A 99 8.13 -18.99 -7.77
C ARG A 99 9.29 -18.46 -8.59
N THR A 100 9.07 -18.17 -9.87
CA THR A 100 10.14 -17.71 -10.78
C THR A 100 10.57 -16.28 -10.45
N ALA A 101 9.64 -15.44 -10.02
CA ALA A 101 9.88 -14.05 -9.67
C ALA A 101 10.74 -13.87 -8.42
N LEU A 102 10.53 -14.74 -7.42
CA LEU A 102 11.10 -14.61 -6.08
C LEU A 102 12.10 -15.70 -5.74
N ASP A 103 12.28 -16.69 -6.63
CA ASP A 103 13.12 -17.87 -6.42
C ASP A 103 12.76 -18.63 -5.12
N VAL A 104 11.46 -18.76 -4.84
CA VAL A 104 10.95 -19.39 -3.61
C VAL A 104 10.27 -20.72 -3.90
N SER A 105 10.37 -21.68 -2.98
CA SER A 105 9.66 -22.96 -3.10
C SER A 105 8.14 -22.75 -3.17
N ALA A 106 7.46 -23.54 -4.02
CA ALA A 106 6.01 -23.56 -4.11
C ALA A 106 5.32 -23.88 -2.77
N SER A 107 6.01 -24.60 -1.87
CA SER A 107 5.53 -24.91 -0.51
C SER A 107 5.34 -23.66 0.36
N LYS A 108 5.94 -22.52 -0.01
CA LYS A 108 5.83 -21.25 0.71
C LYS A 108 4.78 -20.31 0.10
N ILE A 109 4.14 -20.72 -0.99
CA ILE A 109 3.17 -19.92 -1.73
C ILE A 109 1.77 -20.47 -1.45
N CYS A 110 0.89 -19.62 -0.95
CA CYS A 110 -0.52 -19.91 -0.75
C CYS A 110 -1.35 -19.04 -1.71
N ILE A 111 -2.28 -19.65 -2.44
CA ILE A 111 -3.27 -18.94 -3.24
C ILE A 111 -4.64 -19.21 -2.65
N THR A 112 -5.40 -18.13 -2.41
CA THR A 112 -6.80 -18.19 -2.00
C THR A 112 -7.65 -17.45 -3.04
N THR A 113 -8.87 -17.93 -3.25
CA THR A 113 -9.90 -17.26 -4.07
C THR A 113 -10.79 -16.39 -3.21
#